data_AF-A0A9W5ITV5-F1
#
_entry.id   AF-A0A9W5ITV5-F1
#
_cell.length_a   1.000
_cell.length_b   1.000
_cell.length_c   1.000
_cell.angle_alpha   90.00
_cell.angle_beta   90.00
_cell.angle_gamma   90.00
#
_symmetry.space_group_name_H-M   'P 1'
#
loop_
_entity.id
_entity.type
_entity.pdbx_description
1 polymer ?
#
loop_
_entity_poly.entity_id
_entity_poly.type
_entity_poly.pdbx_seq_one_letter_code
_entity_poly.pdbx_strand_id
1 'polypeptide(L)'
;MRPSFKCKPRQRPSEQQISDGLYTATTMSEKEQVLSYIAAHPGCTSTGVADVVYGKQKWSGWIFARRDIDTLIDEGLVEERFDQGISKFYAKEAV
;
A
#
# COMPACT_ATOMS: atom_id res chain seq x y z
N MET A 1 -27.23 -27.65 35.11
CA MET A 1 -27.90 -27.42 33.80
C MET A 1 -27.19 -26.26 33.11
N ARG A 2 -26.74 -26.40 31.85
CA ARG A 2 -26.11 -25.31 31.08
C ARG A 2 -27.17 -24.63 30.20
N PRO A 3 -27.17 -23.30 30.04
CA PRO A 3 -28.14 -22.62 29.19
C PRO A 3 -27.87 -22.92 27.71
N SER A 4 -28.96 -23.11 26.95
CA SER A 4 -28.91 -23.34 25.51
C SER A 4 -28.72 -22.01 24.78
N PHE A 5 -27.55 -21.81 24.17
CA PHE A 5 -27.27 -20.65 23.34
C PHE A 5 -28.02 -20.78 22.01
N LYS A 6 -29.15 -20.07 21.87
CA LYS A 6 -29.82 -19.92 20.58
C LYS A 6 -29.07 -18.86 19.76
N CYS A 7 -28.24 -19.30 18.81
CA CYS A 7 -27.68 -18.40 17.79
C CYS A 7 -28.82 -17.82 16.95
N LYS A 8 -28.95 -16.49 16.90
CA LYS A 8 -29.86 -15.83 15.96
C LYS A 8 -29.38 -16.11 14.53
N PRO A 9 -30.29 -16.33 13.56
CA PRO A 9 -29.89 -16.52 12.17
C PRO A 9 -29.15 -15.28 11.67
N ARG A 10 -27.96 -15.48 11.11
CA ARG A 10 -27.13 -14.43 10.55
C ARG A 10 -27.88 -13.84 9.35
N GLN A 11 -28.36 -12.61 9.46
CA GLN A 11 -28.97 -11.90 8.34
C GLN A 11 -27.90 -11.74 7.25
N ARG A 12 -28.19 -12.25 6.05
CA ARG A 12 -27.37 -12.01 4.86
C ARG A 12 -27.51 -10.52 4.51
N PRO A 13 -26.41 -9.76 4.36
CA PRO A 13 -26.49 -8.38 3.90
C PRO A 13 -27.22 -8.33 2.55
N SER A 14 -27.97 -7.27 2.30
CA SER A 14 -28.65 -7.09 1.02
C SER A 14 -27.62 -6.87 -0.10
N GLU A 15 -27.97 -7.22 -1.34
CA GLU A 15 -27.10 -7.09 -2.52
C GLU A 15 -26.61 -5.63 -2.71
N GLN A 16 -27.45 -4.66 -2.34
CA GLN A 16 -27.10 -3.23 -2.33
C GLN A 16 -26.04 -2.87 -1.29
N GLN A 17 -26.03 -3.50 -0.10
CA GLN A 17 -24.96 -3.27 0.88
C GLN A 17 -23.62 -3.85 0.42
N ILE A 18 -23.66 -4.88 -0.43
CA ILE A 18 -22.46 -5.49 -1.03
C ILE A 18 -21.93 -4.61 -2.15
N SER A 19 -22.80 -4.01 -2.98
CA SER A 19 -22.38 -3.08 -4.03
C SER A 19 -21.84 -1.78 -3.45
N ASP A 20 -22.56 -1.16 -2.51
CA ASP A 20 -22.23 0.18 -2.00
C ASP A 20 -20.98 0.15 -1.10
N GLY A 21 -20.72 -0.99 -0.45
CA GLY A 21 -19.48 -1.23 0.28
C GLY A 21 -18.24 -1.43 -0.61
N LEU A 22 -18.43 -1.74 -1.90
CA LEU A 22 -17.33 -1.92 -2.85
C LEU A 22 -16.91 -0.58 -3.49
N TYR A 23 -17.85 0.37 -3.66
CA TYR A 23 -17.60 1.65 -4.34
C TYR A 23 -17.19 2.80 -3.42
N THR A 24 -17.30 2.67 -2.10
CA THR A 24 -17.03 3.77 -1.14
C THR A 24 -15.61 3.78 -0.57
N ALA A 25 -14.76 2.83 -0.93
CA ALA A 25 -13.35 2.86 -0.59
C ALA A 25 -12.54 3.44 -1.76
N THR A 26 -12.57 4.77 -1.93
CA THR A 26 -11.48 5.47 -2.65
C THR A 26 -10.25 5.47 -1.74
N THR A 27 -9.75 4.29 -1.38
CA THR A 27 -8.42 4.15 -0.82
C THR A 27 -7.44 4.46 -1.93
N MET A 28 -6.59 5.48 -1.74
CA MET A 28 -5.43 5.73 -2.60
C MET A 28 -4.76 4.39 -2.92
N SER A 29 -4.45 4.16 -4.20
CA SER A 29 -3.76 2.93 -4.59
C SER A 29 -2.43 2.82 -3.83
N GLU A 30 -2.00 1.60 -3.52
CA GLU A 30 -0.74 1.37 -2.78
C GLU A 30 0.45 2.05 -3.49
N LYS A 31 0.44 2.05 -4.83
CA LYS A 31 1.41 2.77 -5.67
C LYS A 31 1.39 4.29 -5.49
N GLU A 32 0.21 4.91 -5.42
CA GLU A 32 0.10 6.36 -5.14
C GLU A 32 0.60 6.69 -3.73
N GLN A 33 0.38 5.78 -2.77
CA GLN A 33 0.93 5.91 -1.42
C GLN A 33 2.47 5.83 -1.42
N VAL A 34 3.05 4.90 -2.20
CA VAL A 34 4.50 4.81 -2.40
C VAL A 34 5.04 6.11 -3.00
N LEU A 35 4.43 6.63 -4.07
CA LEU A 35 4.85 7.87 -4.72
C LEU A 35 4.77 9.07 -3.75
N SER A 36 3.65 9.20 -3.04
CA SER A 36 3.44 10.24 -2.03
C SER A 36 4.50 10.18 -0.92
N TYR A 37 4.83 8.97 -0.46
CA TYR A 37 5.86 8.77 0.56
C TYR A 37 7.26 9.17 0.05
N ILE A 38 7.63 8.78 -1.17
CA ILE A 38 8.92 9.16 -1.78
C ILE A 38 9.00 10.67 -1.97
N ALA A 39 7.90 11.33 -2.37
CA ALA A 39 7.84 12.78 -2.52
C ALA A 39 7.99 13.52 -1.16
N ALA A 40 7.40 12.98 -0.09
CA ALA A 40 7.53 13.53 1.26
C ALA A 40 8.93 13.28 1.88
N HIS A 41 9.61 12.21 1.46
CA HIS A 41 10.88 11.76 2.02
C HIS A 41 11.94 11.50 0.93
N PRO A 42 12.52 12.56 0.34
CA PRO A 42 13.53 12.40 -0.70
C PRO A 42 14.76 11.67 -0.16
N GLY A 43 15.21 10.66 -0.91
CA GLY A 43 16.34 9.80 -0.53
C GLY A 43 15.95 8.63 0.37
N CYS A 44 14.66 8.30 0.48
CA CYS A 44 14.21 7.12 1.20
C CYS A 44 14.72 5.81 0.55
N THR A 45 14.74 4.74 1.33
CA THR A 45 15.12 3.39 0.88
C THR A 45 13.88 2.51 0.69
N SER A 46 14.02 1.41 -0.07
CA SER A 46 12.95 0.46 -0.31
C SER A 46 12.41 -0.16 0.98
N THR A 47 13.27 -0.36 1.98
CA THR A 47 12.89 -0.83 3.31
C THR A 47 12.00 0.19 4.02
N GLY A 48 12.34 1.48 3.96
CA GLY A 48 11.53 2.53 4.56
C GLY A 48 10.13 2.63 3.94
N VAL A 49 10.05 2.49 2.61
CA VAL A 49 8.77 2.44 1.90
C VAL A 49 7.96 1.22 2.32
N ALA A 50 8.58 0.03 2.37
CA ALA A 50 7.91 -1.22 2.74
C ALA A 50 7.28 -1.17 4.13
N ASP A 51 8.03 -0.65 5.10
CA ASP A 51 7.62 -0.56 6.49
C ASP A 51 6.40 0.35 6.70
N VAL A 52 6.32 1.45 5.95
CA VAL A 52 5.28 2.47 6.10
C VAL A 52 4.04 2.12 5.28
N VAL A 53 4.21 1.72 4.02
CA VAL A 53 3.07 1.51 3.09
C VAL A 53 2.43 0.14 3.28
N TYR A 54 3.22 -0.93 3.38
CA TYR A 54 2.69 -2.30 3.47
C TYR A 54 2.68 -2.84 4.89
N GLY A 55 3.44 -2.22 5.79
CA GLY A 55 3.49 -2.51 7.21
C GLY A 55 4.60 -3.49 7.60
N LYS A 56 5.30 -3.17 8.69
CA LYS A 56 6.44 -3.93 9.25
C LYS A 56 6.19 -5.41 9.51
N GLN A 57 4.95 -5.82 9.72
CA GLN A 57 4.59 -7.22 10.03
C GLN A 57 4.39 -8.08 8.78
N LYS A 58 4.34 -7.50 7.59
CA LYS A 58 4.20 -8.27 6.34
C LYS A 58 5.58 -8.66 5.82
N TRP A 59 5.90 -9.96 5.93
CA TRP A 59 7.13 -10.56 5.41
C TRP A 59 7.38 -10.29 3.92
N SER A 60 6.31 -10.14 3.13
CA SER A 60 6.36 -9.88 1.69
C SER A 60 6.27 -8.39 1.32
N GLY A 61 6.15 -7.48 2.30
CA GLY A 61 5.99 -6.04 2.05
C GLY A 61 7.11 -5.44 1.21
N TRP A 62 8.35 -5.93 1.37
CA TRP A 62 9.51 -5.47 0.61
C TRP A 62 9.43 -5.83 -0.89
N ILE A 63 8.79 -6.94 -1.25
CA ILE A 63 8.62 -7.35 -2.66
C ILE A 63 7.64 -6.41 -3.35
N PHE A 64 6.51 -6.13 -2.70
CA PHE A 64 5.50 -5.21 -3.24
C PHE A 64 6.06 -3.79 -3.35
N ALA A 65 6.74 -3.30 -2.31
CA ALA A 65 7.40 -2.00 -2.35
C ALA A 65 8.40 -1.90 -3.50
N ARG A 66 9.26 -2.92 -3.70
CA ARG A 66 10.23 -2.87 -4.81
C ARG A 66 9.54 -2.89 -6.17
N ARG A 67 8.52 -3.74 -6.37
CA ARG A 67 7.74 -3.79 -7.61
C ARG A 67 7.07 -2.46 -7.95
N ASP A 68 6.46 -1.81 -6.96
CA ASP A 68 5.75 -0.56 -7.18
C ASP A 68 6.74 0.60 -7.41
N ILE A 69 7.89 0.59 -6.73
CA ILE A 69 8.99 1.52 -7.00
C ILE A 69 9.54 1.33 -8.42
N ASP A 70 9.82 0.11 -8.85
CA ASP A 70 10.32 -0.18 -10.20
C ASP A 70 9.31 0.30 -11.26
N THR A 71 8.01 0.09 -11.03
CA THR A 71 6.95 0.62 -11.90
C THR A 71 6.95 2.15 -11.97
N LEU A 72 7.14 2.84 -10.84
CA LEU A 72 7.22 4.30 -10.79
C LEU A 72 8.49 4.85 -11.47
N ILE A 73 9.58 4.08 -11.47
CA ILE A 73 10.82 4.40 -12.20
C ILE A 73 10.58 4.24 -13.71
N ASP A 74 9.95 3.15 -14.13
CA ASP A 74 9.63 2.90 -15.55
C ASP A 74 8.71 3.98 -16.12
N GLU A 75 7.79 4.51 -15.31
CA GLU A 75 6.93 5.63 -15.66
C GLU A 75 7.63 7.00 -15.62
N GLY A 76 8.87 7.06 -15.15
CA GLY A 76 9.67 8.28 -15.05
C GLY A 76 9.24 9.22 -13.93
N LEU A 77 8.43 8.76 -12.98
CA LEU A 77 7.96 9.54 -11.82
C LEU A 77 8.94 9.51 -10.65
N VAL A 78 9.79 8.49 -10.60
CA VAL A 78 10.81 8.31 -9.55
C VAL A 78 12.18 8.11 -10.20
N GLU A 79 13.20 8.70 -9.59
CA GLU A 79 14.60 8.48 -9.93
C GLU A 79 15.26 7.64 -8.82
N GLU A 80 15.95 6.56 -9.20
CA GLU A 80 16.81 5.78 -8.30
C GLU A 80 18.25 6.29 -8.39
N ARG A 81 18.86 6.58 -7.23
CA ARG A 81 20.28 6.87 -7.11
C ARG A 81 20.93 5.85 -6.20
N PHE A 82 22.00 5.24 -6.69
CA PHE A 82 22.77 4.29 -5.91
C PHE A 82 23.94 5.00 -5.21
N ASP A 83 23.94 4.97 -3.88
CA ASP A 83 24.95 5.64 -3.06
C ASP A 83 25.34 4.75 -1.87
N GLN A 84 26.64 4.58 -1.64
CA GLN A 84 27.21 3.76 -0.55
C GLN A 84 26.64 2.33 -0.45
N GLY A 85 26.30 1.71 -1.59
CA GLY A 85 25.73 0.35 -1.60
C GLY A 85 24.22 0.30 -1.35
N ILE A 86 23.55 1.45 -1.28
CA ILE A 86 22.12 1.56 -0.96
C ILE A 86 21.41 2.35 -2.06
N SER A 87 20.30 1.80 -2.54
CA SER A 87 19.37 2.51 -3.43
C SER A 87 18.56 3.55 -2.66
N LYS A 88 18.63 4.80 -3.12
CA LYS A 88 17.87 5.94 -2.62
C LYS A 88 16.92 6.43 -3.71
N PHE A 89 15.68 6.72 -3.35
CA PHE A 89 14.63 7.10 -4.30
C PHE A 89 14.24 8.58 -4.14
N TYR A 90 14.01 9.24 -5.27
CA TYR A 90 13.63 10.65 -5.33
C TYR A 90 12.44 10.81 -6.26
N ALA A 91 11.42 11.55 -5.85
CA ALA A 91 10.33 11.91 -6.74
C ALA A 91 10.86 12.89 -7.79
N LYS A 92 10.51 12.64 -9.05
CA LYS A 92 10.83 13.55 -10.16
C LYS A 92 9.71 14.56 -10.26
N GLU A 93 10.03 15.85 -10.32
CA GLU A 93 9.01 16.87 -10.63
C GLU A 93 8.45 16.57 -12.03
N ALA A 94 7.12 16.52 -12.14
CA ALA A 94 6.45 16.42 -13.43
C ALA A 94 6.85 17.66 -14.25
N VAL A 95 7.63 17.45 -15.31
CA VAL A 95 8.04 18.48 -16.29
C VAL A 95 6.84 18.93 -17.10
#